data_AF-A0AAW0GC14-F1
#
_entry.id   AF-A0AAW0GC14-F1
#
_cell.length_a   1.000
_cell.length_b   1.000
_cell.length_c   1.000
_cell.angle_alpha   90.00
_cell.angle_beta   90.00
_cell.angle_gamma   90.00
#
_symmetry.space_group_name_H-M   'P 1'
#
loop_
_entity.id
_entity.type
_entity.pdbx_description
1 polymer ?
#
loop_
_entity_poly.entity_id
_entity_poly.type
_entity_poly.pdbx_seq_one_letter_code
_entity_poly.pdbx_strand_id
1 'polypeptide(L)'
;MSVSPIKSVQGHLHQSLSAIRSNAHDHVHAITSNKSDIRPIDVNKAEDDVDFLAQIGLLVAASRQTFAFARDKGLPFVYNYVKYVNPKYKVPVRAVIFDGILCLVLGLLILIDTTAANALFSLAVVGNQLAWVVPVLLVLLPVGRSRFVPGPFYLGPVLSTIINIVTVLWGIFVMIFAMFPDSKSVTKDTMNYTCVINMGIWLLALLYYYVYGYTHYSGPVSNLDEDDPDSSIEGRPVHNIDSAIAEKI
;
A
#
# COMPACT_ATOMS: atom_id res chain seq x y z
N MET A 1 4.23 35.19 -82.62
CA MET A 1 5.19 35.36 -81.51
C MET A 1 4.79 34.36 -80.43
N SER A 2 5.53 33.25 -80.35
CA SER A 2 5.18 32.05 -79.59
C SER A 2 5.17 32.33 -78.08
N VAL A 3 4.01 32.24 -77.44
CA VAL A 3 3.92 32.32 -75.97
C VAL A 3 4.51 31.03 -75.43
N SER A 4 5.70 31.14 -74.83
CA SER A 4 6.48 30.01 -74.32
C SER A 4 5.62 29.11 -73.40
N PRO A 5 5.54 27.78 -73.67
CA PRO A 5 4.75 26.83 -72.88
C PRO A 5 5.19 26.75 -71.41
N ILE A 6 6.36 27.28 -71.08
CA ILE A 6 6.94 27.29 -69.73
C ILE A 6 6.15 28.21 -68.78
N LYS A 7 5.61 29.35 -69.27
CA LYS A 7 4.84 30.28 -68.41
C LYS A 7 3.48 29.72 -68.01
N SER A 8 2.84 28.93 -68.88
CA SER A 8 1.56 28.27 -68.58
C SER A 8 1.74 27.15 -67.55
N VAL A 9 2.77 26.31 -67.70
CA VAL A 9 3.08 25.23 -66.75
C VAL A 9 3.44 25.79 -65.36
N GLN A 10 4.19 26.89 -65.29
CA GLN A 10 4.54 27.53 -64.03
C GLN A 10 3.30 28.12 -63.31
N GLY A 11 2.34 28.69 -64.06
CA GLY A 11 1.08 29.17 -63.52
C GLY A 11 0.20 28.04 -62.95
N HIS A 12 0.11 26.91 -63.65
CA HIS A 12 -0.64 25.75 -63.18
C HIS A 12 0.00 25.09 -61.94
N LEU A 13 1.33 25.07 -61.85
CA LEU A 13 2.05 24.64 -60.66
C LEU A 13 1.77 25.55 -59.46
N HIS A 14 1.82 26.87 -59.63
CA HIS A 14 1.50 27.81 -58.55
C HIS A 14 0.06 27.67 -58.06
N GLN A 15 -0.90 27.47 -58.98
CA GLN A 15 -2.30 27.26 -58.64
C GLN A 15 -2.54 25.91 -57.95
N SER A 16 -1.81 24.87 -58.35
CA SER A 16 -1.89 23.55 -57.70
C SER A 16 -1.29 23.57 -56.31
N LEU A 17 -0.15 24.26 -56.13
CA LEU A 17 0.50 24.42 -54.82
C LEU A 17 -0.34 25.28 -53.87
N SER A 18 -1.01 26.33 -54.37
CA SER A 18 -1.92 27.12 -53.55
C SER A 18 -3.17 26.34 -53.14
N ALA A 19 -3.71 25.51 -54.04
CA ALA A 19 -4.84 24.62 -53.73
C ALA A 19 -4.45 23.55 -52.69
N ILE A 20 -3.28 22.92 -52.84
CA ILE A 20 -2.76 21.96 -51.85
C ILE A 20 -2.54 22.62 -50.50
N ARG A 21 -1.98 23.84 -50.47
CA ARG A 21 -1.78 24.61 -49.24
C ARG A 21 -3.11 24.99 -48.58
N SER A 22 -4.12 25.38 -49.36
CA SER A 22 -5.46 25.70 -48.85
C SER A 22 -6.11 24.47 -48.24
N ASN A 23 -6.13 23.36 -48.97
CA ASN A 23 -6.73 22.11 -48.47
C ASN A 23 -6.01 21.60 -47.22
N ALA A 24 -4.68 21.68 -47.19
CA ALA A 24 -3.93 21.30 -45.99
C ALA A 24 -4.30 22.19 -44.78
N HIS A 25 -4.49 23.49 -44.99
CA HIS A 25 -4.92 24.41 -43.96
C HIS A 25 -6.34 24.08 -43.47
N ASP A 26 -7.27 23.80 -44.39
CA ASP A 26 -8.66 23.46 -44.05
C ASP A 26 -8.76 22.13 -43.31
N HIS A 27 -7.93 21.15 -43.66
CA HIS A 27 -7.82 19.88 -42.93
C HIS A 27 -7.23 20.07 -41.53
N VAL A 28 -6.22 20.94 -41.36
CA VAL A 28 -5.67 21.29 -40.05
C VAL A 28 -6.71 22.01 -39.20
N HIS A 29 -7.49 22.92 -39.79
CA HIS A 29 -8.62 23.58 -39.10
C HIS A 29 -9.73 22.60 -38.74
N ALA A 30 -10.05 21.62 -39.58
CA ALA A 30 -11.02 20.58 -39.27
C ALA A 30 -10.55 19.66 -38.14
N ILE A 31 -9.26 19.31 -38.10
CA ILE A 31 -8.67 18.53 -36.99
C ILE A 31 -8.65 19.36 -35.70
N THR A 32 -8.34 20.65 -35.81
CA THR A 32 -8.26 21.56 -34.66
C THR A 32 -9.64 21.93 -34.12
N SER A 33 -10.66 22.05 -34.99
CA SER A 33 -12.04 22.37 -34.59
C SER A 33 -12.82 21.14 -34.10
N ASN A 34 -12.45 19.94 -34.56
CA ASN A 34 -13.01 18.67 -34.06
C ASN A 34 -12.29 18.17 -32.80
N LYS A 35 -11.36 18.96 -32.23
CA LYS A 35 -10.94 18.76 -30.85
C LYS A 35 -12.13 19.17 -29.98
N SER A 36 -13.03 18.22 -29.74
CA SER A 36 -14.12 18.32 -28.77
C SER A 36 -13.60 19.06 -27.53
N ASP A 37 -14.35 20.03 -27.02
CA ASP A 37 -14.04 20.74 -25.78
C ASP A 37 -13.42 19.76 -24.79
N ILE A 38 -12.10 19.84 -24.63
CA ILE A 38 -11.41 19.03 -23.65
C ILE A 38 -11.95 19.57 -22.35
N ARG A 39 -12.90 18.83 -21.76
CA ARG A 39 -13.53 19.21 -20.49
C ARG A 39 -12.38 19.62 -19.58
N PRO A 40 -12.29 20.87 -19.13
CA PRO A 40 -11.15 21.29 -18.33
C PRO A 40 -11.10 20.37 -17.12
N ILE A 41 -10.05 19.56 -17.06
CA ILE A 41 -9.83 18.66 -15.94
C ILE A 41 -9.43 19.58 -14.80
N ASP A 42 -10.36 19.77 -13.87
CA ASP A 42 -10.04 20.42 -12.61
C ASP A 42 -9.09 19.49 -11.86
N VAL A 43 -7.82 19.89 -11.85
CA VAL A 43 -6.73 19.09 -11.26
C VAL A 43 -6.96 18.84 -9.78
N ASN A 44 -7.57 19.79 -9.06
CA ASN A 44 -7.84 19.63 -7.63
C ASN A 44 -8.97 18.63 -7.42
N LYS A 45 -10.03 18.70 -8.24
CA LYS A 45 -11.11 17.73 -8.17
C LYS A 45 -10.65 16.32 -8.53
N ALA A 46 -9.77 16.20 -9.52
CA ALA A 46 -9.19 14.92 -9.89
C ALA A 46 -8.30 14.35 -8.77
N GLU A 47 -7.55 15.21 -8.07
CA GLU A 47 -6.77 14.86 -6.88
C GLU A 47 -7.67 14.36 -5.74
N ASP A 48 -8.74 15.08 -5.43
CA ASP A 48 -9.71 14.68 -4.40
C ASP A 48 -10.38 13.33 -4.72
N ASP A 49 -10.73 13.11 -6.00
CA ASP A 49 -11.36 11.87 -6.46
C ASP A 49 -10.39 10.68 -6.32
N VAL A 50 -9.10 10.84 -6.66
CA VAL A 50 -8.12 9.76 -6.52
C VAL A 50 -7.82 9.45 -5.05
N ASP A 51 -7.73 10.47 -4.21
CA ASP A 51 -7.52 10.30 -2.78
C ASP A 51 -8.71 9.59 -2.14
N PHE A 52 -9.93 9.98 -2.49
CA PHE A 52 -11.14 9.30 -2.02
C PHE A 52 -11.16 7.81 -2.39
N LEU A 53 -10.84 7.48 -3.64
CA LEU A 53 -10.77 6.09 -4.10
C LEU A 53 -9.67 5.29 -3.41
N ALA A 54 -8.51 5.91 -3.17
CA ALA A 54 -7.40 5.28 -2.45
C ALA A 54 -7.79 4.96 -1.00
N GLN A 55 -8.50 5.86 -0.32
CA GLN A 55 -8.95 5.65 1.06
C GLN A 55 -9.98 4.52 1.19
N ILE A 56 -10.90 4.39 0.22
CA ILE A 56 -11.82 3.23 0.18
C ILE A 56 -11.03 1.94 0.06
N GLY A 57 -10.03 1.90 -0.81
CA GLY A 57 -9.16 0.75 -0.99
C GLY A 57 -8.42 0.36 0.30
N LEU A 58 -7.89 1.36 1.01
CA LEU A 58 -7.19 1.17 2.28
C LEU A 58 -8.13 0.63 3.37
N LEU A 59 -9.34 1.16 3.49
CA LEU A 59 -10.34 0.67 4.45
C LEU A 59 -10.71 -0.80 4.19
N VAL A 60 -10.87 -1.16 2.91
CA VAL A 60 -11.14 -2.55 2.52
C VAL A 60 -9.94 -3.44 2.85
N ALA A 61 -8.71 -2.99 2.62
CA ALA A 61 -7.50 -3.75 2.96
C ALA A 61 -7.38 -3.95 4.48
N ALA A 62 -7.57 -2.89 5.28
CA ALA A 62 -7.56 -2.93 6.73
C ALA A 62 -8.59 -3.94 7.27
N SER A 63 -9.80 -3.96 6.71
CA SER A 63 -10.85 -4.89 7.15
C SER A 63 -10.47 -6.37 7.02
N ARG A 64 -9.61 -6.73 6.05
CA ARG A 64 -9.10 -8.10 5.89
C ARG A 64 -8.08 -8.43 6.96
N GLN A 65 -7.24 -7.46 7.35
CA GLN A 65 -6.29 -7.61 8.45
C GLN A 65 -7.03 -7.75 9.79
N THR A 66 -8.01 -6.87 10.05
CA THR A 66 -8.86 -6.94 11.25
C THR A 66 -9.65 -8.25 11.32
N PHE A 67 -10.18 -8.72 10.18
CA PHE A 67 -10.84 -10.02 10.10
C PHE A 67 -9.90 -11.18 10.43
N ALA A 68 -8.70 -11.22 9.82
CA ALA A 68 -7.73 -12.27 10.09
C ALA A 68 -7.31 -12.28 11.58
N PHE A 69 -7.10 -11.10 12.15
CA PHE A 69 -6.81 -10.94 13.56
C PHE A 69 -7.96 -11.41 14.46
N ALA A 70 -9.21 -11.13 14.10
CA ALA A 70 -10.39 -11.60 14.81
C ALA A 70 -10.60 -13.12 14.71
N ARG A 71 -10.27 -13.73 13.56
CA ARG A 71 -10.30 -15.19 13.35
C ARG A 71 -9.35 -15.89 14.32
N ASP A 72 -8.17 -15.31 14.50
CA ASP A 72 -7.11 -15.84 15.37
C ASP A 72 -7.32 -15.43 16.86
N LYS A 73 -8.54 -15.02 17.23
CA LYS A 73 -8.97 -14.55 18.56
C LYS A 73 -8.18 -13.36 19.11
N GLY A 74 -7.56 -12.60 18.21
CA GLY A 74 -6.75 -11.42 18.54
C GLY A 74 -7.54 -10.19 19.00
N LEU A 75 -8.88 -10.19 19.05
CA LEU A 75 -9.66 -9.08 19.60
C LEU A 75 -10.36 -9.47 20.90
N PRO A 76 -10.27 -8.67 21.99
CA PRO A 76 -10.99 -8.95 23.22
C PRO A 76 -12.49 -8.66 23.00
N PHE A 77 -13.35 -9.61 23.41
CA PHE A 77 -14.82 -9.54 23.39
C PHE A 77 -15.53 -9.47 22.01
N VAL A 78 -15.03 -8.69 21.06
CA VAL A 78 -15.70 -8.42 19.77
C VAL A 78 -15.34 -9.41 18.66
N TYR A 79 -14.39 -10.32 18.90
CA TYR A 79 -13.89 -11.25 17.88
C TYR A 79 -15.01 -12.07 17.20
N ASN A 80 -16.02 -12.52 17.95
CA ASN A 80 -17.14 -13.30 17.39
C ASN A 80 -18.01 -12.51 16.42
N TYR A 81 -18.13 -11.19 16.62
CA TYR A 81 -18.89 -10.32 15.74
C TYR A 81 -18.08 -9.93 14.50
N VAL A 82 -16.80 -9.60 14.68
CA VAL A 82 -15.90 -9.12 13.61
C VAL A 82 -15.48 -10.24 12.66
N LYS A 83 -15.32 -11.48 13.14
CA LYS A 83 -14.93 -12.64 12.31
C LYS A 83 -16.01 -13.12 11.34
N TYR A 84 -17.16 -12.47 11.23
CA TYR A 84 -18.24 -12.95 10.38
C TYR A 84 -18.04 -12.49 8.92
N VAL A 85 -17.94 -13.46 8.01
CA VAL A 85 -17.91 -13.21 6.57
C VAL A 85 -19.31 -13.37 6.00
N ASN A 86 -19.74 -12.41 5.19
CA ASN A 86 -21.04 -12.51 4.53
C ASN A 86 -20.99 -13.56 3.39
N PRO A 87 -21.85 -14.60 3.40
CA PRO A 87 -21.80 -15.68 2.41
C PRO A 87 -22.10 -15.23 0.97
N LYS A 88 -22.85 -14.13 0.79
CA LYS A 88 -23.22 -13.61 -0.54
C LYS A 88 -22.09 -12.84 -1.22
N TYR A 89 -21.37 -12.03 -0.45
CA TYR A 89 -20.35 -11.12 -0.96
C TYR A 89 -18.92 -11.61 -0.71
N LYS A 90 -18.73 -12.65 0.13
CA LYS A 90 -17.43 -13.20 0.56
C LYS A 90 -16.49 -12.13 1.15
N VAL A 91 -17.05 -11.08 1.73
CA VAL A 91 -16.32 -9.95 2.34
C VAL A 91 -16.76 -9.79 3.81
N PRO A 92 -15.82 -9.50 4.74
CA PRO A 92 -16.13 -9.28 6.15
C PRO A 92 -16.72 -7.87 6.37
N VAL A 93 -17.99 -7.66 5.98
CA VAL A 93 -18.68 -6.36 6.09
C VAL A 93 -18.69 -5.83 7.53
N ARG A 94 -18.79 -6.72 8.53
CA ARG A 94 -18.77 -6.32 9.94
C ARG A 94 -17.41 -5.77 10.38
N ALA A 95 -16.30 -6.27 9.81
CA ALA A 95 -14.97 -5.72 10.04
C ALA A 95 -14.83 -4.33 9.41
N VAL A 96 -15.35 -4.13 8.20
CA VAL A 96 -15.36 -2.81 7.53
C VAL A 96 -16.08 -1.75 8.39
N ILE A 97 -17.26 -2.10 8.93
CA ILE A 97 -18.02 -1.18 9.79
C ILE A 97 -17.26 -0.88 11.09
N PHE A 98 -16.65 -1.90 11.69
CA PHE A 98 -15.85 -1.74 12.90
C PHE A 98 -14.65 -0.80 12.68
N ASP A 99 -13.88 -1.03 11.62
CA ASP A 99 -12.74 -0.17 11.26
C ASP A 99 -13.22 1.25 10.92
N GLY A 100 -14.33 1.39 10.19
CA GLY A 100 -14.92 2.69 9.88
C GLY A 100 -15.32 3.49 11.12
N ILE A 101 -15.96 2.84 12.11
CA ILE A 101 -16.31 3.49 13.39
C ILE A 101 -15.03 3.90 14.13
N LEU A 102 -14.01 3.04 14.17
CA LEU A 102 -12.75 3.35 14.85
C LEU A 102 -12.03 4.54 14.17
N CYS A 103 -11.99 4.56 12.84
CA CYS A 103 -11.46 5.69 12.07
C CYS A 103 -12.24 6.98 12.33
N LEU A 104 -13.57 6.94 12.43
CA LEU A 104 -14.38 8.11 12.77
C LEU A 104 -14.08 8.63 14.18
N VAL A 105 -13.98 7.73 15.17
CA VAL A 105 -13.64 8.09 16.56
C VAL A 105 -12.26 8.74 16.63
N LEU A 106 -11.27 8.17 15.93
CA LEU A 106 -9.93 8.76 15.86
C LEU A 106 -9.93 10.08 15.07
N GLY A 107 -10.72 10.19 14.00
CA GLY A 107 -10.87 11.41 13.21
C GLY A 107 -11.48 12.58 13.98
N LEU A 108 -12.35 12.30 14.96
CA LEU A 108 -12.89 13.34 15.85
C LEU A 108 -11.80 14.06 16.66
N LEU A 109 -10.61 13.46 16.83
CA LEU A 109 -9.47 14.10 17.51
C LEU A 109 -9.05 15.40 16.82
N ILE A 110 -9.22 15.50 15.50
CA ILE A 110 -8.91 16.70 14.70
C ILE A 110 -9.74 17.90 15.14
N LEU A 111 -10.94 17.69 15.68
CA LEU A 111 -11.81 18.77 16.16
C LEU A 111 -11.40 19.30 17.55
N ILE A 112 -10.61 18.53 18.29
CA ILE A 112 -10.23 18.87 19.67
C ILE A 112 -8.96 19.72 19.65
N ASP A 113 -7.90 19.22 19.02
CA ASP A 113 -6.59 19.86 19.02
C ASP A 113 -5.78 19.46 17.78
N THR A 114 -5.23 20.46 17.09
CA THR A 114 -4.48 20.25 15.84
C THR A 114 -3.10 19.65 16.10
N THR A 115 -2.48 19.94 17.24
CA THR A 115 -1.19 19.36 17.63
C THR A 115 -1.33 17.86 17.93
N ALA A 116 -2.39 17.46 18.64
CA ALA A 116 -2.73 16.05 18.88
C ALA A 116 -3.05 15.30 17.59
N ALA A 117 -3.78 15.92 16.65
CA ALA A 117 -4.07 15.34 15.35
C ALA A 117 -2.80 15.12 14.49
N ASN A 118 -1.91 16.10 14.46
CA ASN A 118 -0.63 15.97 13.75
C ASN A 118 0.21 14.83 14.33
N ALA A 119 0.23 14.69 15.65
CA ALA A 119 0.91 13.57 16.30
C ALA A 119 0.29 12.20 15.93
N LEU A 120 -1.03 12.13 15.74
CA LEU A 120 -1.72 10.92 15.27
C LEU A 120 -1.33 10.54 13.82
N PHE A 121 -1.18 11.51 12.92
CA PHE A 121 -0.74 11.22 11.55
C PHE A 121 0.72 10.75 11.51
N SER A 122 1.61 11.40 12.27
CA SER A 122 3.00 10.96 12.42
C SER A 122 3.09 9.59 13.08
N LEU A 123 2.22 9.29 14.06
CA LEU A 123 2.10 7.97 14.67
C LEU A 123 1.80 6.89 13.62
N ALA A 124 0.87 7.13 12.69
CA ALA A 124 0.51 6.15 11.66
C ALA A 124 1.73 5.77 10.79
N VAL A 125 2.55 6.74 10.42
CA VAL A 125 3.78 6.50 9.64
C VAL A 125 4.77 5.66 10.42
N VAL A 126 5.05 6.03 11.68
CA VAL A 126 6.02 5.31 12.50
C VAL A 126 5.52 3.92 12.88
N GLY A 127 4.23 3.77 13.16
CA GLY A 127 3.60 2.47 13.43
C GLY A 127 3.66 1.53 12.22
N ASN A 128 3.42 2.04 11.02
CA ASN A 128 3.60 1.27 9.79
C ASN A 128 5.07 0.88 9.57
N GLN A 129 6.01 1.81 9.81
CA GLN A 129 7.44 1.51 9.71
C GLN A 129 7.86 0.42 10.70
N LEU A 130 7.34 0.44 11.93
CA LEU A 130 7.56 -0.61 12.92
C LEU A 130 7.04 -1.95 12.42
N ALA A 131 5.84 -2.00 11.84
CA ALA A 131 5.26 -3.23 11.30
C ALA A 131 6.12 -3.87 10.18
N TRP A 132 6.86 -3.06 9.41
CA TRP A 132 7.81 -3.57 8.41
C TRP A 132 9.14 -4.03 9.02
N VAL A 133 9.64 -3.34 10.05
CA VAL A 133 10.92 -3.65 10.69
C VAL A 133 10.85 -4.88 11.58
N VAL A 134 9.75 -5.07 12.31
CA VAL A 134 9.57 -6.17 13.27
C VAL A 134 9.78 -7.56 12.66
N PRO A 135 9.15 -7.97 11.54
CA PRO A 135 9.36 -9.31 10.99
C PRO A 135 10.81 -9.52 10.54
N VAL A 136 11.46 -8.50 9.96
CA VAL A 136 12.87 -8.56 9.56
C VAL A 136 13.78 -8.72 10.78
N LEU A 137 13.48 -7.99 11.86
CA LEU A 137 14.18 -8.12 13.14
C LEU A 137 14.00 -9.52 13.73
N LEU A 138 12.78 -10.07 13.72
CA LEU A 138 12.50 -11.41 14.24
C LEU A 138 13.28 -12.49 13.49
N VAL A 139 13.42 -12.39 12.17
CA VAL A 139 14.23 -13.32 11.36
C VAL A 139 15.72 -13.23 11.70
N LEU A 140 16.20 -12.05 12.11
CA LEU A 140 17.59 -11.86 12.53
C LEU A 140 17.86 -12.47 13.92
N LEU A 141 16.86 -12.50 14.80
CA LEU A 141 17.00 -13.06 16.15
C LEU A 141 17.20 -14.60 16.10
N PRO A 142 17.92 -15.19 17.08
CA PRO A 142 18.22 -16.62 17.07
C PRO A 142 16.99 -17.52 16.95
N VAL A 143 15.89 -17.14 17.61
CA VAL A 143 14.63 -17.89 17.58
C VAL A 143 14.00 -17.86 16.19
N GLY A 144 13.88 -16.69 15.55
CA GLY A 144 13.30 -16.59 14.21
C GLY A 144 14.21 -17.19 13.14
N ARG A 145 15.54 -17.03 13.26
CA ARG A 145 16.51 -17.64 12.35
C ARG A 145 16.44 -19.16 12.36
N SER A 146 16.18 -19.78 13.52
CA SER A 146 16.04 -21.23 13.64
C SER A 146 14.76 -21.78 12.98
N ARG A 147 13.72 -20.94 12.84
CA ARG A 147 12.42 -21.29 12.24
C ARG A 147 12.27 -20.79 10.80
N PHE A 148 13.28 -20.09 10.28
CA PHE A 148 13.24 -19.50 8.96
C PHE A 148 13.50 -20.58 7.89
N VAL A 149 12.51 -20.79 7.02
CA VAL A 149 12.62 -21.67 5.86
C VAL A 149 12.85 -20.79 4.62
N PRO A 150 14.00 -20.92 3.92
CA PRO A 150 14.26 -20.16 2.70
C PRO A 150 13.23 -20.47 1.61
N GLY A 151 12.70 -19.43 0.96
CA GLY A 151 11.84 -19.59 -0.21
C GLY A 151 12.62 -19.88 -1.50
N PRO A 152 11.91 -20.01 -2.65
CA PRO A 152 12.52 -20.28 -3.96
C PRO A 152 13.59 -19.27 -4.37
N PHE A 153 13.50 -18.04 -3.86
CA PHE A 153 14.51 -17.00 -4.00
C PHE A 153 15.17 -16.72 -2.65
N TYR A 154 16.45 -17.09 -2.52
CA TYR A 154 17.25 -16.85 -1.32
C TYR A 154 18.68 -16.46 -1.68
N LEU A 155 19.12 -15.31 -1.16
CA LEU A 155 20.44 -14.72 -1.44
C LEU A 155 21.58 -15.36 -0.63
N GLY A 156 21.31 -16.47 0.05
CA GLY A 156 22.27 -17.13 0.94
C GLY A 156 22.33 -16.50 2.34
N PRO A 157 22.93 -17.22 3.31
CA PRO A 157 22.87 -16.86 4.72
C PRO A 157 23.63 -15.59 5.07
N VAL A 158 24.72 -15.27 4.38
CA VAL A 158 25.54 -14.10 4.70
C VAL A 158 24.90 -12.84 4.14
N LEU A 159 24.60 -12.82 2.83
CA LEU A 159 24.05 -11.64 2.17
C LEU A 159 22.65 -11.29 2.68
N SER A 160 21.78 -12.29 2.90
CA SER A 160 20.46 -12.07 3.51
C SER A 160 20.58 -11.45 4.91
N THR A 161 21.55 -11.88 5.71
CA THR A 161 21.77 -11.32 7.06
C THR A 161 22.22 -9.86 6.98
N ILE A 162 23.14 -9.53 6.08
CA ILE A 162 23.62 -8.15 5.90
C ILE A 162 22.47 -7.24 5.48
N ILE A 163 21.67 -7.67 4.49
CA ILE A 163 20.51 -6.90 4.02
C ILE A 163 19.52 -6.68 5.18
N ASN A 164 19.17 -7.74 5.93
CA ASN A 164 18.26 -7.64 7.06
C ASN A 164 18.77 -6.67 8.15
N ILE A 165 20.08 -6.70 8.46
CA ILE A 165 20.70 -5.76 9.41
C ILE A 165 20.57 -4.33 8.90
N VAL A 166 20.93 -4.07 7.64
CA VAL A 166 20.84 -2.73 7.04
C VAL A 166 19.39 -2.23 7.03
N THR A 167 18.43 -3.09 6.68
CA THR A 167 16.99 -2.76 6.70
C THR A 167 16.52 -2.38 8.09
N VAL A 168 16.91 -3.12 9.14
CA VAL A 168 16.53 -2.82 10.52
C VAL A 168 17.16 -1.50 10.98
N LEU A 169 18.46 -1.29 10.73
CA LEU A 169 19.16 -0.06 11.11
C LEU A 169 18.57 1.16 10.40
N TRP A 170 18.29 1.04 9.10
CA TRP A 170 17.64 2.09 8.32
C TRP A 170 16.22 2.37 8.83
N GLY A 171 15.45 1.33 9.12
CA GLY A 171 14.12 1.48 9.68
C GLY A 171 14.12 2.21 11.03
N ILE A 172 15.04 1.86 11.94
CA ILE A 172 15.21 2.55 13.22
C ILE A 172 15.60 4.02 13.01
N PHE A 173 16.54 4.28 12.09
CA PHE A 173 16.95 5.63 11.73
C PHE A 173 15.77 6.47 11.25
N VAL A 174 14.96 5.96 10.31
CA VAL A 174 13.77 6.66 9.80
C VAL A 174 12.73 6.90 10.89
N MET A 175 12.49 5.93 11.78
CA MET A 175 11.55 6.09 12.90
C MET A 175 11.97 7.21 13.86
N ILE A 176 13.27 7.28 14.20
CA ILE A 176 13.80 8.36 15.05
C ILE A 176 13.66 9.71 14.34
N PHE A 177 13.98 9.77 13.04
CA PHE A 177 13.86 11.00 12.26
C PHE A 177 12.42 11.49 12.14
N ALA A 178 11.46 10.58 11.97
CA ALA A 178 10.04 10.91 11.91
C ALA A 178 9.47 11.44 13.24
N MET A 179 10.14 11.18 14.35
CA MET A 179 9.77 11.69 15.68
C MET A 179 10.39 13.05 16.01
N PHE A 180 11.32 13.58 15.22
CA PHE A 180 11.85 14.91 15.44
C PHE A 180 10.81 16.01 15.08
N PRO A 181 10.85 17.16 15.77
CA PRO A 181 10.09 18.33 15.36
C PRO A 181 10.66 18.95 14.08
N ASP A 182 9.81 19.59 13.31
CA ASP A 182 10.11 20.27 12.05
C ASP A 182 10.85 21.61 12.24
N SER A 183 10.74 22.21 13.42
CA SER A 183 11.32 23.50 13.77
C SER A 183 12.38 23.40 14.88
N LYS A 184 13.38 24.28 14.82
CA LYS A 184 14.44 24.36 15.86
C LYS A 184 13.93 25.01 17.16
N SER A 185 12.93 25.88 17.08
CA SER A 185 12.32 26.52 18.25
C SER A 185 11.10 25.72 18.70
N VAL A 186 11.33 24.79 19.63
CA VAL A 186 10.26 23.93 20.16
C VAL A 186 9.47 24.71 21.23
N THR A 187 8.22 25.04 20.91
CA THR A 187 7.21 25.47 21.89
C THR A 187 6.26 24.31 22.15
N LYS A 188 5.35 24.44 23.13
CA LYS A 188 4.36 23.40 23.42
C LYS A 188 3.51 23.05 22.19
N ASP A 189 3.18 24.05 21.39
CA ASP A 189 2.29 23.86 20.25
C ASP A 189 3.01 23.29 19.02
N THR A 190 4.34 23.46 18.93
CA THR A 190 5.16 22.99 17.79
C THR A 190 5.92 21.69 18.08
N MET A 191 5.78 21.12 19.28
CA MET A 191 6.45 19.88 19.63
C MET A 191 5.77 18.67 18.96
N ASN A 192 6.57 17.82 18.31
CA ASN A 192 6.08 16.55 17.81
C ASN A 192 5.91 15.55 18.97
N TYR A 193 4.69 15.47 19.52
CA TYR A 193 4.36 14.57 20.63
C TYR A 193 4.27 13.09 20.25
N THR A 194 4.53 12.75 18.97
CA THR A 194 4.54 11.35 18.50
C THR A 194 5.47 10.48 19.33
N CYS A 195 6.64 10.98 19.75
CA CYS A 195 7.58 10.19 20.53
C CYS A 195 6.95 9.63 21.83
N VAL A 196 6.18 10.45 22.55
CA VAL A 196 5.53 10.03 23.81
C VAL A 196 4.32 9.15 23.54
N ILE A 197 3.47 9.56 22.59
CA ILE A 197 2.24 8.83 22.26
C ILE A 197 2.55 7.43 21.74
N ASN A 198 3.55 7.31 20.85
CA ASN A 198 3.94 6.03 20.26
C ASN A 198 4.50 5.07 21.31
N MET A 199 5.37 5.55 22.21
CA MET A 199 5.87 4.74 23.32
C MET A 199 4.73 4.28 24.24
N GLY A 200 3.76 5.15 24.52
CA GLY A 200 2.55 4.78 25.28
C GLY A 200 1.74 3.67 24.58
N ILE A 201 1.53 3.79 23.27
CA ILE A 201 0.80 2.80 22.48
C ILE A 201 1.54 1.47 22.42
N TRP A 202 2.87 1.47 22.27
CA TRP A 202 3.66 0.23 22.28
C TRP A 202 3.62 -0.46 23.63
N LEU A 203 3.67 0.30 24.72
CA LEU A 203 3.51 -0.24 26.06
C LEU A 203 2.11 -0.83 26.26
N LEU A 204 1.05 -0.14 25.81
CA LEU A 204 -0.31 -0.66 25.85
C LEU A 204 -0.47 -1.92 24.99
N ALA A 205 0.17 -1.98 23.82
CA ALA A 205 0.16 -3.15 22.96
C ALA A 205 0.88 -4.35 23.60
N LEU A 206 2.02 -4.12 24.25
CA LEU A 206 2.73 -5.13 25.02
C LEU A 206 1.89 -5.62 26.21
N LEU A 207 1.29 -4.70 26.95
CA LEU A 207 0.40 -5.03 28.06
C LEU A 207 -0.79 -5.87 27.57
N TYR A 208 -1.41 -5.46 26.46
CA TYR A 208 -2.47 -6.20 25.81
C TYR A 208 -2.02 -7.62 25.44
N TYR A 209 -0.83 -7.76 24.86
CA TYR A 209 -0.26 -9.06 24.53
C TYR A 209 -0.07 -9.92 25.78
N TYR A 210 0.56 -9.43 26.84
CA TYR A 210 0.80 -10.24 28.03
C TYR A 210 -0.48 -10.59 28.81
N VAL A 211 -1.47 -9.70 28.84
CA VAL A 211 -2.71 -9.91 29.59
C VAL A 211 -3.67 -10.84 28.85
N TYR A 212 -3.82 -10.66 27.54
CA TYR A 212 -4.83 -11.38 26.75
C TYR A 212 -4.23 -12.16 25.58
N GLY A 213 -3.33 -11.55 24.80
CA GLY A 213 -2.77 -12.16 23.60
C GLY A 213 -2.03 -13.47 23.87
N TYR A 214 -1.18 -13.52 24.89
CA TYR A 214 -0.35 -14.67 25.23
C TYR A 214 -1.16 -15.94 25.53
N THR A 215 -2.39 -15.77 26.04
CA THR A 215 -3.26 -16.88 26.43
C THR A 215 -4.31 -17.23 25.38
N HIS A 216 -4.79 -16.25 24.60
CA HIS A 216 -5.93 -16.43 23.70
C HIS A 216 -5.55 -16.41 22.20
N TYR A 217 -4.44 -15.77 21.85
CA TYR A 217 -3.96 -15.65 20.47
C TYR A 217 -3.09 -16.86 20.12
N SER A 218 -3.65 -17.77 19.32
CA SER A 218 -2.86 -18.78 18.62
C SER A 218 -2.46 -18.21 17.26
N GLY A 219 -1.24 -18.51 16.82
CA GLY A 219 -0.74 -18.06 15.51
C GLY A 219 -1.67 -18.43 14.34
N PRO A 220 -1.37 -17.96 13.12
CA PRO A 220 -2.29 -18.07 11.98
C PRO A 220 -2.78 -19.50 11.82
N VAL A 221 -4.10 -19.68 11.98
CA VAL A 221 -4.73 -21.00 11.85
C VAL A 221 -4.56 -21.43 10.39
N SER A 222 -3.90 -22.58 10.18
CA SER A 222 -3.76 -23.17 8.86
C SER A 222 -5.15 -23.42 8.27
N ASN A 223 -5.37 -22.96 7.04
CA ASN A 223 -6.59 -23.27 6.29
C ASN A 223 -6.43 -24.56 5.46
N LEU A 224 -5.30 -25.27 5.61
CA LEU A 224 -5.06 -26.57 4.99
C LEU A 224 -5.57 -27.65 5.94
N ASP A 225 -6.41 -28.54 5.43
CA ASP A 225 -6.88 -29.69 6.18
C ASP A 225 -5.67 -30.54 6.59
N GLU A 226 -5.63 -30.99 7.84
CA GLU A 226 -4.53 -31.84 8.36
C GLU A 226 -4.37 -33.16 7.57
N ASP A 227 -5.36 -33.50 6.74
CA ASP A 227 -5.40 -34.68 5.87
C ASP A 227 -4.85 -34.45 4.45
N ASP A 228 -4.35 -33.25 4.11
CA ASP A 228 -3.71 -33.02 2.80
C ASP A 228 -2.29 -33.65 2.79
N PRO A 229 -2.00 -34.66 1.97
CA PRO A 229 -0.69 -35.33 1.93
C PRO A 229 0.47 -34.36 1.63
N ASP A 230 0.21 -33.20 1.02
CA ASP A 230 1.19 -32.16 0.74
C ASP A 230 1.62 -31.36 2.00
N SER A 231 0.83 -31.39 3.08
CA SER A 231 1.16 -30.69 4.34
C SER A 231 2.43 -31.23 5.02
N SER A 232 2.81 -32.46 4.69
CA SER A 232 4.04 -33.10 5.17
C SER A 232 5.27 -32.85 4.28
N ILE A 233 5.09 -32.24 3.10
CA ILE A 233 6.14 -32.01 2.11
C ILE A 233 6.84 -30.64 2.30
N GLU A 234 6.16 -29.63 2.84
CA GLU A 234 6.72 -28.28 3.09
C GLU A 234 7.91 -28.25 4.08
N GLY A 235 8.17 -29.35 4.80
CA GLY A 235 9.33 -29.50 5.67
C GLY A 235 10.59 -30.09 5.02
N ARG A 236 10.55 -30.52 3.75
CA ARG A 236 11.71 -31.10 3.05
C ARG A 236 12.23 -30.15 1.97
N PRO A 237 13.56 -29.97 1.81
CA PRO A 237 14.09 -29.22 0.69
C PRO A 237 13.66 -29.92 -0.60
N VAL A 238 12.80 -29.26 -1.38
CA VAL A 238 12.29 -29.78 -2.65
C VAL A 238 13.41 -29.75 -3.67
N HIS A 239 14.23 -30.81 -3.69
CA HIS A 239 15.37 -30.93 -4.58
C HIS A 239 14.96 -31.30 -6.03
N ASN A 240 13.67 -31.44 -6.34
CA ASN A 240 13.26 -32.03 -7.61
C ASN A 240 12.00 -31.40 -8.22
N ILE A 241 12.06 -30.09 -8.43
CA ILE A 241 11.01 -29.30 -9.10
C ILE A 241 10.71 -29.90 -10.49
N ASP A 242 11.72 -30.44 -11.18
CA ASP A 242 11.59 -31.04 -12.51
C ASP A 242 10.70 -32.30 -12.52
N SER A 243 10.65 -33.05 -11.40
CA SER A 243 9.80 -34.24 -11.31
C SER A 243 8.32 -33.92 -11.09
N ALA A 244 8.00 -32.83 -10.39
CA ALA A 244 6.62 -32.40 -10.15
C ALA A 244 5.96 -31.77 -11.39
N ILE A 245 6.76 -31.22 -12.32
CA ILE A 245 6.27 -30.67 -13.58
C ILE A 245 5.97 -31.80 -14.59
N ALA A 246 6.73 -32.90 -14.55
CA ALA A 246 6.54 -34.04 -15.45
C ALA A 246 5.28 -34.87 -15.15
N GLU A 247 4.77 -34.85 -13.92
CA GLU A 247 3.53 -35.57 -13.54
C GLU A 247 2.25 -34.84 -13.98
N LYS A 248 2.35 -33.55 -14.33
CA LYS A 248 1.22 -32.71 -14.76
C LYS A 248 1.15 -32.45 -16.27
N ILE A 249 1.99 -33.10 -17.07
CA ILE A 249 1.92 -33.11 -18.54
C ILE A 249 1.53 -34.52 -18.99
#